data_AF-A0A4Q4WBN1-F1
#
_entry.id   AF-A0A4Q4WBN1-F1
#
_cell.length_a   1.000
_cell.length_b   1.000
_cell.length_c   1.000
_cell.angle_alpha   90.00
_cell.angle_beta   90.00
_cell.angle_gamma   90.00
#
_symmetry.space_group_name_H-M   'P 1'
#
loop_
_entity.id
_entity.type
_entity.pdbx_description
1 polymer ?
#
loop_
_entity_poly.entity_id
_entity_poly.type
_entity_poly.pdbx_seq_one_letter_code
_entity_poly.pdbx_strand_id
1 'polypeptide(L)'
;MHMFADVAVTEVIKESDSYFKVRDASGKVWNLPCLFCQGYEDRDAPSTGVLAVAPVAPTVAVHMAHNATQLTDQVTICTNGDEEVAAELKPLVSSLVASKFNVETRQIKRLIGNGLRDSITVEFVDGSSKEEKFLVHNPRASPRGPFVAQLGLATTPLGDIRAEAPFWQTSVPGVFAVGDCSTPYKVVPSAITSGCNAAVAASAEIQAAKFNRALGP
;
A
#
# COMPACT_ATOMS: atom_id res chain seq x y z
N MET A 1 -24.91 -7.07 25.99
CA MET A 1 -25.19 -7.96 24.85
C MET A 1 -25.43 -7.08 23.63
N HIS A 2 -24.36 -6.64 22.95
CA HIS A 2 -24.45 -5.96 21.66
C HIS A 2 -23.30 -6.50 20.80
N MET A 3 -23.69 -7.22 19.75
CA MET A 3 -22.88 -7.66 18.62
C MET A 3 -22.24 -6.44 17.96
N PHE A 4 -20.94 -6.52 17.69
CA PHE A 4 -20.23 -5.57 16.85
C PHE A 4 -19.99 -6.24 15.49
N ALA A 5 -20.65 -5.69 14.47
CA ALA A 5 -20.35 -5.95 13.07
C ALA A 5 -19.09 -5.16 12.67
N ASP A 6 -18.31 -5.76 11.79
CA ASP A 6 -17.23 -5.16 10.99
C ASP A 6 -15.99 -4.66 11.74
N VAL A 7 -15.08 -5.60 12.04
CA VAL A 7 -13.64 -5.27 12.04
C VAL A 7 -13.16 -5.29 10.59
N ALA A 8 -13.60 -4.28 9.83
CA ALA A 8 -12.96 -3.87 8.60
C ALA A 8 -11.99 -2.75 8.96
N VAL A 9 -10.82 -2.72 8.33
CA VAL A 9 -9.96 -1.54 8.29
C VAL A 9 -10.84 -0.34 7.87
N THR A 10 -11.12 0.58 8.80
CA THR A 10 -12.13 1.62 8.57
C THR A 10 -11.59 2.78 7.73
N GLU A 11 -10.27 3.00 7.78
CA GLU A 11 -9.61 4.06 7.04
C GLU A 11 -8.11 3.77 6.89
N VAL A 12 -7.54 4.01 5.70
CA VAL A 12 -6.09 3.97 5.51
C VAL A 12 -5.61 5.29 4.93
N ILE A 13 -4.70 5.94 5.64
CA ILE A 13 -4.14 7.24 5.24
C ILE A 13 -2.65 7.03 4.97
N LYS A 14 -2.21 7.34 3.75
CA LYS A 14 -0.78 7.53 3.47
C LYS A 14 -0.39 8.88 4.05
N GLU A 15 0.37 8.90 5.16
CA GLU A 15 0.78 10.15 5.81
C GLU A 15 2.06 10.72 5.18
N SER A 16 3.00 9.83 4.79
CA SER A 16 4.25 10.18 4.11
C SER A 16 4.64 9.11 3.10
N ASP A 17 5.72 9.36 2.36
CA ASP A 17 6.20 8.50 1.27
C ASP A 17 6.57 7.07 1.74
N SER A 18 6.85 6.89 3.03
CA SER A 18 7.41 5.67 3.61
C SER A 18 6.49 4.96 4.62
N TYR A 19 5.32 5.51 4.96
CA TYR A 19 4.42 4.93 5.97
C TYR A 19 2.97 4.90 5.50
N PHE A 20 2.33 3.75 5.69
CA PHE A 20 0.88 3.64 5.69
C PHE A 20 0.37 3.60 7.12
N LYS A 21 -0.67 4.38 7.39
CA LYS A 21 -1.36 4.41 8.67
C LYS A 21 -2.72 3.73 8.54
N VAL A 22 -2.85 2.52 9.08
CA VAL A 22 -4.15 1.86 9.21
C VAL A 22 -4.83 2.39 10.46
N ARG A 23 -6.05 2.93 10.34
CA ARG A 23 -6.87 3.26 11.49
C ARG A 23 -7.81 2.08 11.76
N ASP A 24 -7.75 1.53 12.97
CA ASP A 24 -8.74 0.54 13.40
C ASP A 24 -10.03 1.21 13.89
N ALA A 25 -11.07 0.40 14.13
CA ALA A 25 -12.38 0.87 14.57
C ALA A 25 -12.36 1.63 15.92
N SER A 26 -11.27 1.54 16.69
CA SER A 26 -11.08 2.31 17.93
C SER A 26 -10.46 3.68 17.69
N GLY A 27 -10.12 4.01 16.44
CA GLY A 27 -9.44 5.24 16.07
C GLY A 27 -7.92 5.18 16.22
N LYS A 28 -7.35 4.03 16.63
CA LYS A 28 -5.90 3.86 16.78
C LYS A 28 -5.25 3.69 15.43
N VAL A 29 -4.06 4.27 15.29
CA VAL A 29 -3.30 4.35 14.05
C VAL A 29 -2.09 3.42 14.09
N TRP A 30 -1.90 2.64 13.02
CA TRP A 30 -0.89 1.61 12.88
C TRP A 30 0.07 1.92 11.74
N ASN A 31 1.37 2.01 12.03
CA ASN A 31 2.39 2.18 11.01
C ASN A 31 2.72 0.81 10.39
N LEU A 32 2.41 0.64 9.10
CA LEU A 32 2.71 -0.58 8.34
C LEU A 32 3.82 -0.26 7.33
N PRO A 33 4.98 -0.94 7.41
CA PRO A 33 6.15 -0.60 6.62
C PRO A 33 5.99 -1.03 5.16
N CYS A 34 6.48 -0.19 4.25
CA CYS A 34 6.96 -0.68 2.97
C CYS A 34 8.31 -1.38 3.22
N LEU A 35 8.43 -2.67 2.89
CA LEU A 35 9.61 -3.48 3.21
C LEU A 35 10.92 -3.05 2.52
N PHE A 36 10.83 -2.16 1.53
CA PHE A 36 11.98 -1.53 0.90
C PHE A 36 12.35 -0.17 1.51
N CYS A 37 11.45 0.42 2.29
CA CYS A 37 11.68 1.68 3.01
C CYS A 37 12.07 1.43 4.48
N GLN A 38 11.53 0.37 5.07
CA GLN A 38 11.63 0.01 6.49
C GLN A 38 11.56 -1.51 6.66
N GLY A 39 12.08 -2.00 7.78
CA GLY A 39 11.99 -3.41 8.18
C GLY A 39 13.35 -4.10 8.21
N TYR A 40 14.37 -3.51 7.57
CA TYR A 40 15.75 -3.93 7.74
C TYR A 40 16.23 -3.75 9.19
N GLU A 41 15.71 -2.72 9.86
CA GLU A 41 15.95 -2.41 11.27
C GLU A 41 15.42 -3.52 12.20
N ASP A 42 14.35 -4.21 11.78
CA ASP A 42 13.65 -5.25 12.53
C ASP A 42 14.01 -6.67 12.03
N ARG A 43 15.10 -6.82 11.29
CA ARG A 43 15.57 -8.12 10.79
C ARG A 43 15.97 -9.07 11.94
N ASP A 44 16.05 -10.36 11.63
CA ASP A 44 16.33 -11.45 12.56
C ASP A 44 15.21 -11.64 13.62
N ALA A 45 14.06 -11.00 13.42
CA ALA A 45 12.91 -11.20 14.28
C ALA A 45 12.28 -12.59 14.05
N PRO A 46 11.75 -13.23 15.12
CA PRO A 46 11.26 -14.60 15.03
C PRO A 46 10.05 -14.74 14.12
N SER A 47 9.18 -13.72 14.08
CA SER A 47 8.00 -13.73 13.22
C SER A 47 7.48 -12.35 12.85
N THR A 48 6.80 -12.29 11.70
CA THR A 48 6.05 -11.13 11.24
C THR A 48 4.75 -11.54 10.55
N GLY A 49 3.81 -10.61 10.41
CA GLY A 49 2.54 -10.83 9.74
C GLY A 49 2.38 -10.07 8.42
N VAL A 50 1.66 -10.65 7.47
CA VAL A 50 1.19 -10.01 6.23
C VAL A 50 -0.33 -10.00 6.25
N LEU A 51 -0.94 -8.85 6.07
CA LEU A 51 -2.40 -8.71 6.00
C LEU A 51 -2.87 -8.89 4.56
N ALA A 52 -3.39 -10.07 4.25
CA ALA A 52 -4.06 -10.40 2.99
C ALA A 52 -5.53 -9.97 3.05
N VAL A 53 -5.74 -8.67 3.24
CA VAL A 53 -7.06 -8.03 3.29
C VAL A 53 -7.18 -7.03 2.15
N ALA A 54 -8.39 -6.78 1.67
CA ALA A 54 -8.62 -5.86 0.56
C ALA A 54 -7.91 -4.51 0.80
N PRO A 55 -7.23 -3.95 -0.22
CA PRO A 55 -7.22 -4.36 -1.63
C PRO A 55 -6.12 -5.38 -2.00
N VAL A 56 -5.43 -5.99 -1.03
CA VAL A 56 -4.31 -6.89 -1.29
C VAL A 56 -4.84 -8.23 -1.83
N ALA A 57 -4.59 -8.50 -3.11
CA ALA A 57 -4.88 -9.80 -3.72
C ALA A 57 -3.96 -10.91 -3.17
N PRO A 58 -4.37 -12.19 -3.20
CA PRO A 58 -3.57 -13.32 -2.70
C PRO A 58 -2.15 -13.39 -3.27
N THR A 59 -1.98 -13.14 -4.57
CA THR A 59 -0.66 -13.13 -5.23
C THR A 59 0.24 -12.01 -4.72
N VAL A 60 -0.33 -10.84 -4.41
CA VAL A 60 0.40 -9.71 -3.83
C VAL A 60 0.77 -10.00 -2.38
N ALA A 61 -0.12 -10.64 -1.62
CA ALA A 61 0.18 -11.07 -0.25
C ALA A 61 1.34 -12.08 -0.22
N VAL A 62 1.37 -13.04 -1.14
CA VAL A 62 2.50 -14.00 -1.28
C VAL A 62 3.79 -13.27 -1.65
N HIS A 63 3.76 -12.31 -2.58
CA HIS A 63 4.92 -11.49 -2.91
C HIS A 63 5.45 -10.73 -1.67
N MET A 64 4.56 -10.11 -0.89
CA MET A 64 4.93 -9.43 0.35
C MET A 64 5.50 -10.40 1.38
N ALA A 65 4.94 -11.61 1.48
CA ALA A 65 5.44 -12.65 2.36
C ALA A 65 6.86 -13.09 1.98
N HIS A 66 7.16 -13.25 0.68
CA HIS A 66 8.52 -13.52 0.21
C HIS A 66 9.51 -12.45 0.67
N ASN A 67 9.14 -11.17 0.53
CA ASN A 67 9.97 -10.06 1.00
C ASN A 67 10.15 -10.12 2.53
N ALA A 68 9.08 -10.40 3.28
CA ALA A 68 9.10 -10.48 4.74
C ALA A 68 9.98 -11.63 5.27
N THR A 69 10.04 -12.77 4.56
CA THR A 69 10.94 -13.89 4.92
C THR A 69 12.42 -13.60 4.73
N GLN A 70 12.78 -12.48 4.09
CA GLN A 70 14.18 -12.02 4.06
C GLN A 70 14.59 -11.32 5.35
N LEU A 71 13.61 -10.97 6.20
CA LEU A 71 13.80 -10.21 7.43
C LEU A 71 13.50 -11.06 8.68
N THR A 72 12.70 -12.12 8.54
CA THR A 72 12.19 -12.90 9.68
C THR A 72 12.18 -14.40 9.39
N ASP A 73 12.21 -15.21 10.44
CA ASP A 73 12.21 -16.67 10.33
C ASP A 73 10.86 -17.24 9.91
N GLN A 74 9.76 -16.60 10.35
CA GLN A 74 8.39 -17.02 10.11
C GLN A 74 7.53 -15.85 9.62
N VAL A 75 6.72 -16.12 8.59
CA VAL A 75 5.73 -15.16 8.09
C VAL A 75 4.32 -15.74 8.19
N THR A 76 3.45 -15.01 8.86
CA THR A 76 2.02 -15.34 8.96
C THR A 76 1.22 -14.50 7.97
N ILE A 77 0.55 -15.12 7.00
CA ILE A 77 -0.37 -14.44 6.10
C ILE A 77 -1.78 -14.51 6.71
N CYS A 78 -2.29 -13.38 7.19
CA CYS A 78 -3.59 -13.28 7.85
C CYS A 78 -4.69 -12.89 6.86
N THR A 79 -5.74 -13.69 6.76
CA THR A 79 -6.88 -13.46 5.83
C THR A 79 -8.07 -12.76 6.49
N ASN A 80 -8.01 -12.51 7.81
CA ASN A 80 -9.08 -11.88 8.58
C ASN A 80 -10.45 -12.58 8.44
N GLY A 81 -10.48 -13.91 8.45
CA GLY A 81 -11.74 -14.67 8.32
C GLY A 81 -12.23 -14.86 6.89
N ASP A 82 -11.54 -14.32 5.89
CA ASP A 82 -11.90 -14.51 4.49
C ASP A 82 -11.49 -15.92 4.02
N GLU A 83 -12.49 -16.80 3.89
CA GLU A 83 -12.30 -18.20 3.49
C GLU A 83 -11.95 -18.34 1.99
N GLU A 84 -12.44 -17.43 1.13
CA GLU A 84 -12.14 -17.44 -0.30
C GLU A 84 -10.66 -17.08 -0.53
N VAL A 85 -10.19 -16.00 0.08
CA VAL A 85 -8.77 -15.61 0.08
C VAL A 85 -7.90 -16.72 0.68
N ALA A 86 -8.34 -17.36 1.77
CA ALA A 86 -7.63 -18.48 2.35
C ALA A 86 -7.53 -19.69 1.41
N ALA A 87 -8.61 -20.01 0.70
CA ALA A 87 -8.65 -21.10 -0.28
C ALA A 87 -7.70 -20.84 -1.46
N GLU A 88 -7.56 -19.59 -1.90
CA GLU A 88 -6.60 -19.19 -2.94
C GLU A 88 -5.15 -19.17 -2.43
N LEU A 89 -4.90 -18.74 -1.19
CA LEU A 89 -3.56 -18.66 -0.61
C LEU A 89 -2.95 -20.03 -0.31
N LYS A 90 -3.72 -20.96 0.23
CA LYS A 90 -3.24 -22.30 0.62
C LYS A 90 -2.44 -23.02 -0.48
N PRO A 91 -2.91 -23.14 -1.74
CA PRO A 91 -2.13 -23.79 -2.79
C PRO A 91 -0.86 -22.99 -3.14
N LEU A 92 -0.94 -21.65 -3.19
CA LEU A 92 0.23 -20.80 -3.46
C LEU A 92 1.32 -21.00 -2.41
N VAL A 93 0.94 -21.01 -1.13
CA VAL A 93 1.86 -21.18 0.00
C VAL A 93 2.38 -22.61 0.11
N SER A 94 1.57 -23.62 -0.21
CA SER A 94 1.98 -25.03 -0.15
C SER A 94 3.15 -25.38 -1.08
N SER A 95 3.35 -24.59 -2.14
CA SER A 95 4.49 -24.72 -3.06
C SER A 95 5.80 -24.15 -2.51
N LEU A 96 5.73 -23.39 -1.43
CA LEU A 96 6.88 -22.74 -0.80
C LEU A 96 7.48 -23.66 0.26
N VAL A 97 8.61 -23.23 0.84
CA VAL A 97 9.19 -23.88 2.02
C VAL A 97 8.20 -23.74 3.18
N ALA A 98 7.34 -24.76 3.35
CA ALA A 98 6.20 -24.72 4.27
C ALA A 98 6.60 -24.36 5.71
N SER A 99 7.84 -24.64 6.11
CA SER A 99 8.34 -24.29 7.44
C SER A 99 8.52 -22.79 7.68
N LYS A 100 8.43 -21.91 6.67
CA LYS A 100 8.57 -20.45 6.82
C LYS A 100 7.27 -19.65 6.71
N PHE A 101 6.21 -20.27 6.23
CA PHE A 101 4.97 -19.58 5.89
C PHE A 101 3.77 -20.25 6.54
N ASN A 102 2.96 -19.46 7.23
CA ASN A 102 1.69 -19.91 7.81
C ASN A 102 0.53 -19.10 7.24
N VAL A 103 -0.60 -19.75 6.95
CA VAL A 103 -1.85 -19.06 6.61
C VAL A 103 -2.72 -19.02 7.85
N GLU A 104 -2.98 -17.83 8.36
CA GLU A 104 -3.87 -17.57 9.48
C GLU A 104 -5.24 -17.15 8.96
N THR A 105 -6.23 -18.01 9.16
CA THR A 105 -7.58 -17.85 8.59
C THR A 105 -8.56 -17.25 9.58
N ARG A 106 -8.20 -17.17 10.86
CA ARG A 106 -9.11 -16.66 11.88
C ARG A 106 -9.38 -15.17 11.69
N GLN A 107 -10.61 -14.78 12.04
CA GLN A 107 -11.01 -13.38 12.03
C GLN A 107 -10.23 -12.60 13.09
N ILE A 108 -9.63 -11.48 12.68
CA ILE A 108 -8.92 -10.56 13.56
C ILE A 108 -9.96 -9.74 14.31
N LYS A 109 -9.91 -9.78 15.63
CA LYS A 109 -10.76 -8.98 16.50
C LYS A 109 -10.20 -7.58 16.68
N ARG A 110 -8.90 -7.45 16.93
CA ARG A 110 -8.18 -6.17 17.02
C ARG A 110 -6.67 -6.36 16.99
N LEU A 111 -5.98 -5.26 16.78
CA LEU A 111 -4.54 -5.17 16.94
C LEU A 111 -4.21 -4.49 18.28
N ILE A 112 -3.18 -4.93 18.98
CA ILE A 112 -2.69 -4.36 20.24
C ILE A 112 -1.20 -4.05 20.09
N GLY A 113 -0.80 -2.82 20.42
CA GLY A 113 0.56 -2.36 20.21
C GLY A 113 1.28 -2.45 21.53
N ASN A 114 2.40 -3.14 21.58
CA ASN A 114 3.03 -3.55 22.84
C ASN A 114 4.03 -2.51 23.38
N GLY A 115 3.86 -1.24 23.02
CA GLY A 115 4.70 -0.13 23.48
C GLY A 115 6.19 -0.41 23.21
N LEU A 116 6.97 -0.48 24.30
CA LEU A 116 8.44 -0.61 24.31
C LEU A 116 9.03 -1.82 23.56
N ARG A 117 8.22 -2.81 23.18
CA ARG A 117 8.70 -4.00 22.45
C ARG A 117 8.70 -3.84 20.93
N ASP A 118 8.18 -2.72 20.41
CA ASP A 118 8.00 -2.48 18.98
C ASP A 118 7.42 -3.72 18.28
N SER A 119 6.36 -4.29 18.87
CA SER A 119 5.65 -5.47 18.40
C SER A 119 4.14 -5.25 18.42
N ILE A 120 3.43 -6.05 17.63
CA ILE A 120 1.99 -6.00 17.44
C ILE A 120 1.40 -7.34 17.83
N THR A 121 0.50 -7.35 18.79
CA THR A 121 -0.33 -8.51 19.10
C THR A 121 -1.61 -8.47 18.27
N VAL A 122 -1.83 -9.50 17.47
CA VAL A 122 -3.07 -9.78 16.74
C VAL A 122 -3.97 -10.59 17.66
N GLU A 123 -5.09 -10.03 18.11
CA GLU A 123 -6.12 -10.76 18.88
C GLU A 123 -7.20 -11.26 17.92
N PHE A 124 -7.57 -12.52 18.02
CA PHE A 124 -8.59 -13.16 17.19
C PHE A 124 -9.95 -13.23 17.91
N VAL A 125 -11.02 -13.44 17.14
CA VAL A 125 -12.39 -13.51 17.69
C VAL A 125 -12.58 -14.70 18.64
N ASP A 126 -11.82 -15.78 18.45
CA ASP A 126 -11.82 -16.97 19.33
C ASP A 126 -11.18 -16.73 20.71
N GLY A 127 -10.63 -15.54 20.96
CA GLY A 127 -9.98 -15.15 22.21
C GLY A 127 -8.49 -15.50 22.28
N SER A 128 -7.94 -16.19 21.27
CA SER A 128 -6.51 -16.40 21.15
C SER A 128 -5.81 -15.17 20.58
N SER A 129 -4.48 -15.14 20.68
CA SER A 129 -3.68 -14.04 20.15
C SER A 129 -2.33 -14.51 19.64
N LYS A 130 -1.75 -13.78 18.70
CA LYS A 130 -0.39 -13.98 18.19
C LYS A 130 0.39 -12.67 18.22
N GLU A 131 1.61 -12.70 18.74
CA GLU A 131 2.53 -11.56 18.69
C GLU A 131 3.35 -11.64 17.40
N GLU A 132 3.45 -10.52 16.69
CA GLU A 132 4.25 -10.34 15.48
C GLU A 132 5.14 -9.11 15.64
N LYS A 133 6.36 -9.15 15.09
CA LYS A 133 7.27 -8.01 15.19
C LYS A 133 6.74 -6.78 14.48
N PHE A 134 6.24 -6.95 13.26
CA PHE A 134 5.52 -5.93 12.51
C PHE A 134 4.42 -6.59 11.69
N LEU A 135 3.57 -5.75 11.07
CA LEU A 135 2.56 -6.21 10.12
C LEU A 135 2.77 -5.48 8.80
N VAL A 136 2.68 -6.21 7.69
CA VAL A 136 2.86 -5.66 6.34
C VAL A 136 1.51 -5.61 5.65
N HIS A 137 1.18 -4.47 5.05
CA HIS A 137 -0.03 -4.29 4.26
C HIS A 137 0.23 -3.26 3.15
N ASN A 138 -0.46 -3.39 2.02
CA ASN A 138 -0.42 -2.41 0.93
C ASN A 138 -1.83 -1.87 0.68
N PRO A 139 -2.22 -0.78 1.33
CA PRO A 139 -3.57 -0.26 1.26
C PRO A 139 -3.85 0.50 -0.04
N ARG A 140 -5.15 0.70 -0.33
CA ARG A 140 -5.55 1.58 -1.43
C ARG A 140 -5.22 3.02 -1.04
N ALA A 141 -4.58 3.74 -1.96
CA ALA A 141 -4.36 5.17 -1.84
C ALA A 141 -5.01 5.89 -3.03
N SER A 142 -5.43 7.13 -2.81
CA SER A 142 -6.08 7.98 -3.81
C SER A 142 -5.36 9.33 -3.91
N PRO A 143 -5.36 9.96 -5.10
CA PRO A 143 -4.86 11.33 -5.26
C PRO A 143 -5.54 12.28 -4.28
N ARG A 144 -4.74 13.12 -3.60
CA ARG A 144 -5.27 14.09 -2.64
C ARG A 144 -5.92 15.28 -3.36
N GLY A 145 -6.99 15.79 -2.75
CA GLY A 145 -7.65 17.03 -3.18
C GLY A 145 -8.66 16.85 -4.32
N PRO A 146 -9.31 17.95 -4.74
CA PRO A 146 -10.45 17.91 -5.66
C PRO A 146 -10.06 17.92 -7.14
N PHE A 147 -8.76 17.95 -7.46
CA PHE A 147 -8.27 18.31 -8.79
C PHE A 147 -8.62 17.29 -9.88
N VAL A 148 -8.72 16.00 -9.54
CA VAL A 148 -9.17 14.97 -10.49
C VAL A 148 -10.55 15.33 -11.04
N ALA A 149 -11.49 15.67 -10.16
CA ALA A 149 -12.85 16.02 -10.56
C ALA A 149 -12.92 17.42 -11.19
N GLN A 150 -12.24 18.41 -10.60
CA GLN A 150 -12.28 19.79 -11.08
C GLN A 150 -11.69 19.98 -12.47
N LEU A 151 -10.65 19.23 -12.81
CA LEU A 151 -9.98 19.30 -14.11
C LEU A 151 -10.47 18.22 -15.09
N GLY A 152 -11.34 17.29 -14.65
CA GLY A 152 -11.80 16.18 -15.49
C GLY A 152 -10.67 15.22 -15.90
N LEU A 153 -9.74 14.93 -14.97
CA LEU A 153 -8.60 14.07 -15.26
C LEU A 153 -9.03 12.61 -15.34
N ALA A 154 -8.55 11.91 -16.36
CA ALA A 154 -8.70 10.46 -16.44
C ALA A 154 -7.91 9.78 -15.31
N THR A 155 -8.44 8.68 -14.78
CA THR A 155 -7.76 7.84 -13.78
C THR A 155 -7.57 6.42 -14.29
N THR A 156 -6.57 5.72 -13.75
CA THR A 156 -6.39 4.29 -13.94
C THR A 156 -7.46 3.50 -13.17
N PRO A 157 -7.63 2.19 -13.42
CA PRO A 157 -8.52 1.35 -12.61
C PRO A 157 -8.18 1.31 -11.11
N LEU A 158 -6.91 1.59 -10.75
CA LEU A 158 -6.45 1.68 -9.37
C LEU A 158 -6.74 3.04 -8.72
N GLY A 159 -7.19 4.03 -9.49
CA GLY A 159 -7.54 5.37 -9.02
C GLY A 159 -6.42 6.41 -9.13
N ASP A 160 -5.25 6.03 -9.65
CA ASP A 160 -4.17 6.98 -9.93
C ASP A 160 -4.53 7.89 -11.11
N ILE A 161 -4.04 9.12 -11.13
CA ILE A 161 -4.17 10.02 -12.27
C ILE A 161 -3.43 9.38 -13.45
N ARG A 162 -4.14 9.20 -14.57
CA ARG A 162 -3.55 8.70 -15.80
C ARG A 162 -2.67 9.79 -16.40
N ALA A 163 -1.37 9.62 -16.24
CA ALA A 163 -0.33 10.46 -16.82
C ALA A 163 0.76 9.57 -17.41
N GLU A 164 0.96 9.64 -18.72
CA GLU A 164 1.75 8.65 -19.45
C GLU A 164 3.22 9.07 -19.57
N ALA A 165 4.13 8.13 -19.33
CA ALA A 165 5.54 8.30 -19.64
C ALA A 165 5.72 8.48 -21.17
N PRO A 166 6.75 9.21 -21.63
CA PRO A 166 7.87 9.75 -20.87
C PRO A 166 7.68 11.19 -20.41
N PHE A 167 6.47 11.76 -20.45
CA PHE A 167 6.28 13.19 -20.14
C PHE A 167 5.32 13.45 -18.99
N TRP A 168 4.61 12.42 -18.51
CA TRP A 168 3.70 12.52 -17.38
C TRP A 168 2.62 13.59 -17.58
N GLN A 169 2.23 13.77 -18.84
CA GLN A 169 1.11 14.59 -19.23
C GLN A 169 -0.19 13.83 -19.01
N THR A 170 -1.18 14.52 -18.46
CA THR A 170 -2.49 13.93 -18.18
C THR A 170 -3.37 13.89 -19.44
N SER A 171 -4.61 13.42 -19.31
CA SER A 171 -5.63 13.55 -20.35
C SER A 171 -5.97 15.00 -20.72
N VAL A 172 -5.59 15.98 -19.91
CA VAL A 172 -5.80 17.41 -20.17
C VAL A 172 -4.48 18.06 -20.59
N PRO A 173 -4.39 18.61 -21.81
CA PRO A 173 -3.20 19.30 -22.28
C PRO A 173 -2.76 20.44 -21.34
N GLY A 174 -1.45 20.61 -21.16
CA GLY A 174 -0.87 21.56 -20.19
C GLY A 174 -1.00 21.16 -18.71
N VAL A 175 -1.65 20.03 -18.38
CA VAL A 175 -1.72 19.51 -17.01
C VAL A 175 -0.88 18.24 -16.90
N PHE A 176 -0.01 18.22 -15.90
CA PHE A 176 0.92 17.13 -15.61
C PHE A 176 0.64 16.55 -14.22
N ALA A 177 0.86 15.25 -14.05
CA ALA A 177 0.76 14.58 -12.75
C ALA A 177 1.98 13.70 -12.53
N VAL A 178 2.64 13.88 -11.37
CA VAL A 178 3.92 13.24 -11.05
C VAL A 178 3.93 12.69 -9.63
N GLY A 179 4.82 11.74 -9.35
CA GLY A 179 4.91 11.08 -8.06
C GLY A 179 3.69 10.22 -7.73
N ASP A 180 3.42 10.07 -6.44
CA ASP A 180 2.46 9.09 -5.93
C ASP A 180 1.06 9.17 -6.53
N CYS A 181 0.62 10.34 -6.97
CA CYS A 181 -0.72 10.50 -7.54
C CYS A 181 -0.85 9.94 -8.96
N SER A 182 0.26 9.63 -9.63
CA SER A 182 0.28 9.23 -11.05
C SER A 182 0.82 7.82 -11.29
N THR A 183 1.09 7.04 -10.24
CA THR A 183 1.69 5.71 -10.37
C THR A 183 1.31 4.75 -9.23
N PRO A 184 1.18 3.44 -9.50
CA PRO A 184 1.10 2.44 -8.44
C PRO A 184 2.45 2.25 -7.71
N TYR A 185 3.58 2.67 -8.31
CA TYR A 185 4.92 2.61 -7.72
C TYR A 185 5.21 3.86 -6.86
N LYS A 186 4.58 3.92 -5.69
CA LYS A 186 4.58 5.09 -4.79
C LYS A 186 5.87 5.23 -3.97
N VAL A 187 7.00 5.43 -4.64
CA VAL A 187 8.35 5.49 -4.07
C VAL A 187 9.10 6.76 -4.48
N VAL A 188 9.96 7.26 -3.59
CA VAL A 188 10.71 8.52 -3.78
C VAL A 188 11.48 8.60 -5.11
N PRO A 189 12.23 7.55 -5.55
CA PRO A 189 12.95 7.64 -6.83
C PRO A 189 12.03 7.79 -8.04
N SER A 190 10.84 7.16 -8.01
CA SER A 190 9.84 7.29 -9.07
C SER A 190 9.25 8.71 -9.11
N ALA A 191 9.01 9.31 -7.95
CA ALA A 191 8.55 10.69 -7.83
C ALA A 191 9.58 11.70 -8.38
N ILE A 192 10.86 11.53 -8.05
CA ILE A 192 11.94 12.37 -8.58
C ILE A 192 12.02 12.25 -10.12
N THR A 193 11.98 11.02 -10.63
CA THR A 193 12.11 10.75 -12.08
C THR A 193 10.96 11.34 -12.87
N SER A 194 9.72 11.12 -12.42
CA SER A 194 8.52 11.67 -13.07
C SER A 194 8.50 13.20 -13.03
N GLY A 195 8.88 13.80 -11.89
CA GLY A 195 9.00 15.25 -11.75
C GLY A 195 10.00 15.87 -12.73
N CYS A 196 11.18 15.27 -12.86
CA CYS A 196 12.21 15.71 -13.81
C CYS A 196 11.68 15.74 -15.26
N ASN A 197 11.07 14.64 -15.69
CA ASN A 197 10.61 14.49 -17.05
C ASN A 197 9.40 15.39 -17.38
N ALA A 198 8.46 15.54 -16.43
CA ALA A 198 7.35 16.47 -16.58
C ALA A 198 7.83 17.93 -16.68
N ALA A 199 8.87 18.31 -15.91
CA ALA A 199 9.43 19.66 -15.98
C ALA A 199 10.03 19.97 -17.36
N VAL A 200 10.72 19.00 -17.97
CA VAL A 200 11.25 19.13 -19.35
C VAL A 200 10.10 19.33 -20.34
N ALA A 201 9.05 18.51 -20.25
CA ALA A 201 7.89 18.59 -21.14
C ALA A 201 7.13 19.92 -20.98
N ALA A 202 6.80 20.30 -19.74
CA ALA A 202 6.12 21.56 -19.45
C ALA A 202 6.92 22.77 -19.94
N SER A 203 8.25 22.76 -19.74
CA SER A 203 9.13 23.83 -20.24
C SER A 203 9.09 23.93 -21.78
N ALA A 204 9.12 22.78 -22.48
CA ALA A 204 9.02 22.74 -23.92
C ALA A 204 7.66 23.27 -24.42
N GLU A 205 6.54 22.87 -23.78
CA GLU A 205 5.21 23.38 -24.11
C GLU A 205 5.08 24.89 -23.92
N ILE A 206 5.60 25.43 -22.81
CA ILE A 206 5.60 26.87 -22.53
C ILE A 206 6.41 27.63 -23.58
N GLN A 207 7.60 27.13 -23.94
CA GLN A 207 8.45 27.75 -24.96
C GLN A 207 7.77 27.72 -26.33
N ALA A 208 7.23 26.56 -26.74
CA ALA A 208 6.50 26.42 -27.99
C ALA A 208 5.29 27.36 -28.04
N ALA A 209 4.51 27.46 -26.97
CA ALA A 209 3.37 28.39 -26.89
C ALA A 209 3.82 29.85 -27.02
N LYS A 210 4.95 30.23 -26.40
CA LYS A 210 5.51 31.59 -26.49
C LYS A 210 5.90 31.95 -27.92
N PHE A 211 6.62 31.07 -28.61
CA PHE A 211 7.13 31.34 -29.96
C PHE A 211 6.10 31.07 -31.06
N ASN A 212 5.14 30.17 -30.87
CA ASN A 212 4.03 29.98 -31.82
C ASN A 212 2.98 31.09 -31.70
N ARG A 213 2.75 31.66 -30.50
CA ARG A 213 1.92 32.87 -30.36
C ARG A 213 2.57 34.10 -31.00
N ALA A 214 3.90 34.15 -31.08
CA ALA A 214 4.61 35.19 -31.82
C ALA A 214 4.51 35.03 -33.36
N LEU A 215 3.90 33.93 -33.84
CA LEU A 215 3.77 33.58 -35.26
C LEU A 215 2.31 33.50 -35.75
N GLY A 216 1.34 34.06 -35.02
CA GLY A 216 -0.06 34.20 -35.47
C GLY A 216 -0.45 35.66 -35.70
N PRO A 217 -1.38 35.92 -36.64
CA PRO A 217 -1.25 36.74 -37.85
C PRO A 217 -0.77 38.18 -37.66
#